data_AF-A0A327YZQ4-F1
#
_entry.id   AF-A0A327YZQ4-F1
#
_cell.length_a   1.000
_cell.length_b   1.000
_cell.length_c   1.000
_cell.angle_alpha   90.00
_cell.angle_beta   90.00
_cell.angle_gamma   90.00
#
_symmetry.space_group_name_H-M   'P 1'
#
loop_
_entity.id
_entity.type
_entity.pdbx_description
1 polymer ?
#
loop_
_entity_poly.entity_id
_entity_poly.type
_entity_poly.pdbx_seq_one_letter_code
_entity_poly.pdbx_strand_id
1 'polypeptide(L)'
;MTITVDALTGYVERDLDADLARWFPGADPADVGEAKPVAPFLDRLPPPAAAALAAFDLRVRTKRIPEDLDISDWSYGFDFAGNDCGILDSDYETALSDDDVYSIGADGGGNYYVVLTNGQVAVWFHEEEVIEANTRFDNLDVFVWSLIRYHAVLAGTLLLTEVEADFLALAQDGALSSSLGMLAMMRARAKN
;
A
#
# COMPACT_ATOMS: atom_id res chain seq x y z
N MET A 1 -13.84 2.42 20.42
CA MET A 1 -12.73 1.53 20.81
C MET A 1 -11.59 1.91 19.89
N THR A 2 -10.41 2.24 20.41
CA THR A 2 -9.30 2.71 19.57
C THR A 2 -8.70 1.52 18.84
N ILE A 3 -8.58 1.59 17.52
CA ILE A 3 -7.98 0.52 16.72
C ILE A 3 -6.49 0.37 17.05
N THR A 4 -5.94 -0.84 16.86
CA THR A 4 -4.52 -1.13 17.04
C THR A 4 -3.98 -1.91 15.85
N VAL A 5 -2.66 -1.89 15.66
CA VAL A 5 -1.97 -2.72 14.66
C VAL A 5 -2.33 -4.20 14.82
N ASP A 6 -2.32 -4.71 16.05
CA ASP A 6 -2.69 -6.10 16.33
C ASP A 6 -4.13 -6.44 15.90
N ALA A 7 -5.07 -5.52 16.09
CA ALA A 7 -6.47 -5.71 15.67
C ALA A 7 -6.61 -5.79 14.13
N LEU A 8 -5.66 -5.23 13.39
CA LEU A 8 -5.62 -5.28 11.94
C LEU A 8 -4.92 -6.51 11.38
N THR A 9 -4.26 -7.32 12.20
CA THR A 9 -3.64 -8.57 11.72
C THR A 9 -4.67 -9.45 11.00
N GLY A 10 -4.36 -9.84 9.76
CA GLY A 10 -5.24 -10.62 8.89
C GLY A 10 -6.40 -9.84 8.26
N TYR A 11 -6.39 -8.51 8.32
CA TYR A 11 -7.40 -7.64 7.70
C TYR A 11 -7.59 -7.95 6.21
N VAL A 12 -6.49 -8.15 5.46
CA VAL A 12 -6.56 -8.43 4.01
C VAL A 12 -7.36 -9.69 3.72
N GLU A 13 -7.21 -10.74 4.53
CA GLU A 13 -7.96 -11.99 4.36
C GLU A 13 -9.41 -11.84 4.82
N ARG A 14 -9.61 -11.21 5.98
CA ARG A 14 -10.87 -11.24 6.74
C ARG A 14 -11.88 -10.19 6.32
N ASP A 15 -11.43 -8.95 6.11
CA ASP A 15 -12.32 -7.78 6.10
C ASP A 15 -12.24 -6.97 4.79
N LEU A 16 -11.14 -7.08 4.03
CA LEU A 16 -10.92 -6.26 2.82
C LEU A 16 -12.09 -6.31 1.82
N ASP A 17 -12.61 -7.50 1.52
CA ASP A 17 -13.71 -7.64 0.55
C ASP A 17 -14.99 -6.92 1.01
N ALA A 18 -15.24 -6.89 2.33
CA ALA A 18 -16.41 -6.21 2.89
C ALA A 18 -16.25 -4.68 2.80
N ASP A 19 -15.06 -4.16 3.08
CA ASP A 19 -14.78 -2.72 2.98
C ASP A 19 -14.78 -2.24 1.53
N LEU A 20 -14.25 -3.04 0.59
CA LEU A 20 -14.33 -2.77 -0.84
C LEU A 20 -15.78 -2.70 -1.32
N ALA A 21 -16.60 -3.68 -0.96
CA ALA A 21 -18.03 -3.70 -1.31
C ALA A 21 -18.80 -2.52 -0.69
N ARG A 22 -18.37 -2.04 0.48
CA ARG A 22 -19.01 -0.94 1.20
C ARG A 22 -18.73 0.42 0.57
N TRP A 23 -17.48 0.68 0.18
CA TRP A 23 -17.04 2.03 -0.21
C TRP A 23 -16.75 2.21 -1.69
N PHE A 24 -16.56 1.12 -2.43
CA PHE A 24 -16.29 1.14 -3.88
C PHE A 24 -17.30 0.24 -4.63
N PRO A 25 -18.62 0.38 -4.40
CA PRO A 25 -19.60 -0.49 -5.03
C PRO A 25 -19.64 -0.24 -6.55
N GLY A 26 -19.29 -1.27 -7.33
CA GLY A 26 -19.35 -1.21 -8.79
C GLY A 26 -18.23 -0.40 -9.44
N ALA A 27 -17.15 -0.13 -8.72
CA ALA A 27 -15.93 0.41 -9.31
C ALA A 27 -15.34 -0.56 -10.35
N ASP A 28 -14.71 -0.02 -11.38
CA ASP A 28 -14.01 -0.83 -12.36
C ASP A 28 -12.78 -1.48 -11.71
N PRO A 29 -12.48 -2.75 -12.03
CA PRO A 29 -11.35 -3.43 -11.43
C PRO A 29 -10.02 -2.93 -12.01
N ALA A 30 -9.00 -2.85 -11.17
CA ALA A 30 -7.62 -2.61 -11.55
C ALA A 30 -7.16 -3.60 -12.63
N ASP A 31 -6.50 -3.08 -13.67
CA ASP A 31 -5.80 -3.88 -14.67
C ASP A 31 -4.30 -3.83 -14.39
N VAL A 32 -3.72 -5.00 -14.08
CA VAL A 32 -2.30 -5.14 -13.73
C VAL A 32 -1.48 -5.85 -14.80
N GLY A 33 -2.06 -6.11 -15.97
CA GLY A 33 -1.35 -6.68 -17.12
C GLY A 33 -0.54 -7.93 -16.78
N GLU A 34 0.72 -7.95 -17.23
CA GLU A 34 1.68 -9.04 -17.03
C GLU A 34 2.57 -8.82 -15.80
N ALA A 35 1.99 -8.38 -14.68
CA ALA A 35 2.71 -8.19 -13.41
C ALA A 35 3.55 -9.41 -13.00
N LYS A 36 4.77 -9.16 -12.50
CA LYS A 36 5.69 -10.20 -12.02
C LYS A 36 5.00 -11.16 -11.05
N PRO A 37 5.37 -12.45 -11.03
CA PRO A 37 4.79 -13.40 -10.09
C PRO A 37 5.23 -13.06 -8.66
N VAL A 38 4.29 -13.07 -7.72
CA VAL A 38 4.58 -12.79 -6.30
C VAL A 38 5.28 -13.97 -5.59
N ALA A 39 5.11 -15.19 -6.09
CA ALA A 39 5.52 -16.42 -5.40
C ALA A 39 6.99 -16.45 -4.96
N PRO A 40 7.99 -16.04 -5.77
CA PRO A 40 9.39 -16.01 -5.32
C PRO A 40 9.63 -15.07 -4.14
N PHE A 41 8.89 -13.96 -4.08
CA PHE A 41 9.01 -12.99 -2.99
C PHE A 41 8.36 -13.49 -1.70
N LEU A 42 7.26 -14.25 -1.79
CA LEU A 42 6.57 -14.83 -0.62
C LEU A 42 7.50 -15.72 0.22
N ASP A 43 8.40 -16.47 -0.42
CA ASP A 43 9.37 -17.33 0.25
C ASP A 43 10.40 -16.56 1.11
N ARG A 44 10.55 -15.25 0.87
CA ARG A 44 11.46 -14.37 1.60
C ARG A 44 10.80 -13.64 2.76
N LEU A 45 9.47 -13.68 2.87
CA LEU A 45 8.71 -12.91 3.85
C LEU A 45 8.50 -13.68 5.17
N PRO A 46 8.37 -12.96 6.30
CA PRO A 46 7.79 -13.51 7.50
C PRO A 46 6.39 -14.10 7.22
N PRO A 47 5.99 -15.22 7.86
CA PRO A 47 4.74 -15.90 7.53
C PRO A 47 3.48 -15.01 7.54
N PRO A 48 3.29 -14.07 8.48
CA PRO A 48 2.13 -13.18 8.44
C PRO A 48 2.13 -12.24 7.23
N ALA A 49 3.30 -11.71 6.86
CA ALA A 49 3.43 -10.83 5.70
C ALA A 49 3.23 -11.61 4.39
N ALA A 50 3.74 -12.84 4.30
CA ALA A 50 3.52 -13.72 3.16
C ALA A 50 2.02 -14.02 2.97
N ALA A 51 1.30 -14.32 4.05
CA ALA A 51 -0.14 -14.58 4.01
C ALA A 51 -0.92 -13.34 3.52
N ALA A 52 -0.66 -12.18 4.12
CA ALA A 52 -1.29 -10.93 3.71
C ALA A 52 -1.02 -10.60 2.22
N LEU A 53 0.23 -10.73 1.77
CA LEU A 53 0.59 -10.42 0.38
C LEU A 53 -0.01 -11.42 -0.61
N ALA A 54 -0.01 -12.72 -0.29
CA ALA A 54 -0.67 -13.73 -1.11
C ALA A 54 -2.18 -13.49 -1.22
N ALA A 55 -2.83 -13.11 -0.12
CA ALA A 55 -4.25 -12.79 -0.08
C ALA A 55 -4.58 -11.51 -0.86
N PHE A 56 -3.68 -10.52 -0.87
CA PHE A 56 -3.80 -9.31 -1.66
C PHE A 56 -3.60 -9.59 -3.16
N ASP A 57 -2.52 -10.30 -3.53
CA ASP A 57 -2.23 -10.69 -4.91
C ASP A 57 -3.37 -11.50 -5.54
N LEU A 58 -3.96 -12.43 -4.78
CA LEU A 58 -5.15 -13.16 -5.23
C LEU A 58 -6.28 -12.21 -5.64
N ARG A 59 -6.55 -11.16 -4.85
CA ARG A 59 -7.63 -10.19 -5.13
C ARG A 59 -7.31 -9.29 -6.31
N VAL A 60 -6.07 -8.83 -6.42
CA VAL A 60 -5.60 -8.06 -7.57
C VAL A 60 -5.78 -8.90 -8.86
N ARG A 61 -5.23 -10.12 -8.89
CA ARG A 61 -5.30 -10.99 -10.07
C ARG A 61 -6.70 -11.51 -10.40
N THR A 62 -7.59 -11.60 -9.41
CA THR A 62 -9.00 -11.97 -9.63
C THR A 62 -9.91 -10.76 -9.89
N LYS A 63 -9.34 -9.58 -10.16
CA LYS A 63 -10.08 -8.36 -10.52
C LYS A 63 -11.09 -7.94 -9.45
N ARG A 64 -10.69 -8.05 -8.17
CA ARG A 64 -11.50 -7.62 -7.02
C ARG A 64 -11.03 -6.30 -6.42
N ILE A 65 -9.87 -5.82 -6.81
CA ILE A 65 -9.31 -4.55 -6.37
C ILE A 65 -9.77 -3.46 -7.36
N PRO A 66 -10.39 -2.35 -6.89
CA PRO A 66 -10.76 -1.22 -7.72
C PRO A 66 -9.56 -0.49 -8.33
N GLU A 67 -9.72 0.06 -9.53
CA GLU A 67 -8.71 0.95 -10.14
C GLU A 67 -8.52 2.25 -9.36
N ASP A 68 -9.55 2.70 -8.63
CA ASP A 68 -9.55 3.91 -7.79
C ASP A 68 -8.47 3.92 -6.69
N LEU A 69 -7.82 2.77 -6.44
CA LEU A 69 -6.77 2.61 -5.43
C LEU A 69 -5.35 2.82 -5.99
N ASP A 70 -5.22 3.36 -7.21
CA ASP A 70 -3.94 3.61 -7.89
C ASP A 70 -3.07 2.33 -8.02
N ILE A 71 -3.73 1.22 -8.39
CA ILE A 71 -3.11 -0.08 -8.67
C ILE A 71 -3.29 -0.39 -10.14
N SER A 72 -2.19 -0.62 -10.85
CA SER A 72 -2.16 -0.70 -12.31
C SER A 72 -1.00 -1.54 -12.84
N ASP A 73 -0.97 -1.80 -14.14
CA ASP A 73 0.07 -2.55 -14.86
C ASP A 73 1.47 -1.92 -14.78
N TRP A 74 1.55 -0.59 -14.66
CA TRP A 74 2.81 0.13 -14.52
C TRP A 74 3.33 0.20 -13.08
N SER A 75 2.53 -0.18 -12.08
CA SER A 75 2.90 -0.08 -10.66
C SER A 75 2.92 -1.43 -9.95
N TYR A 76 2.00 -2.35 -10.26
CA TYR A 76 1.87 -3.62 -9.57
C TYR A 76 2.85 -4.67 -10.11
N GLY A 77 3.69 -5.25 -9.25
CA GLY A 77 4.71 -6.21 -9.66
C GLY A 77 5.70 -5.64 -10.67
N PHE A 78 6.04 -4.35 -10.53
CA PHE A 78 6.97 -3.62 -11.40
C PHE A 78 8.34 -4.29 -11.46
N ASP A 79 8.94 -4.31 -12.66
CA ASP A 79 10.27 -4.87 -12.92
C ASP A 79 11.32 -3.75 -12.85
N PHE A 80 11.91 -3.49 -11.69
CA PHE A 80 12.83 -2.35 -11.53
C PHE A 80 14.07 -2.52 -12.42
N ALA A 81 14.76 -3.66 -12.31
CA ALA A 81 15.91 -3.97 -13.15
C ALA A 81 15.56 -4.03 -14.64
N GLY A 82 14.38 -4.55 -15.00
CA GLY A 82 13.93 -4.59 -16.39
C GLY A 82 13.62 -3.21 -16.99
N ASN A 83 13.39 -2.20 -16.16
CA ASN A 83 13.15 -0.81 -16.55
C ASN A 83 14.36 0.11 -16.29
N ASP A 84 15.54 -0.46 -16.04
CA ASP A 84 16.76 0.28 -15.72
C ASP A 84 16.66 1.19 -14.49
N CYS A 85 15.79 0.84 -13.53
CA CYS A 85 15.65 1.52 -12.24
C CYS A 85 16.50 0.86 -11.16
N GLY A 86 17.18 1.67 -10.36
CA GLY A 86 17.83 1.25 -9.13
C GLY A 86 16.88 1.14 -7.94
N ILE A 87 17.40 0.56 -6.86
CA ILE A 87 16.75 0.55 -5.56
C ILE A 87 17.84 0.75 -4.50
N LEU A 88 17.79 1.87 -3.78
CA LEU A 88 18.62 2.13 -2.61
C LEU A 88 17.76 1.95 -1.35
N ASP A 89 18.34 1.36 -0.31
CA ASP A 89 17.75 1.46 1.03
C ASP A 89 17.80 2.92 1.51
N SER A 90 17.05 3.20 2.56
CA SER A 90 16.89 4.49 3.23
C SER A 90 18.18 5.15 3.75
N ASP A 91 19.32 4.47 3.70
CA ASP A 91 20.64 5.04 3.98
C ASP A 91 21.28 5.73 2.75
N TYR A 92 20.63 5.66 1.59
CA TYR A 92 21.10 6.20 0.30
C TYR A 92 22.43 5.58 -0.20
N GLU A 93 22.85 4.45 0.37
CA GLU A 93 24.13 3.81 0.06
C GLU A 93 23.96 2.31 -0.24
N THR A 94 23.10 1.62 0.50
CA THR A 94 22.90 0.18 0.39
C THR A 94 22.01 -0.12 -0.82
N ALA A 95 22.60 -0.69 -1.86
CA ALA A 95 21.85 -1.17 -3.02
C ALA A 95 21.02 -2.41 -2.69
N LEU A 96 19.74 -2.38 -3.08
CA LEU A 96 18.79 -3.46 -3.05
C LEU A 96 18.51 -3.94 -4.49
N SER A 97 17.80 -5.06 -4.60
CA SER A 97 17.39 -5.65 -5.88
C SER A 97 15.88 -5.90 -5.94
N ASP A 98 15.38 -6.24 -7.13
CA ASP A 98 14.00 -6.71 -7.31
C ASP A 98 13.61 -7.88 -6.41
N ASP A 99 14.57 -8.67 -5.93
CA ASP A 99 14.25 -9.76 -5.02
C ASP A 99 13.92 -9.21 -3.62
N ASP A 100 14.40 -8.01 -3.26
CA ASP A 100 14.30 -7.43 -1.91
C ASP A 100 13.04 -6.61 -1.67
N VAL A 101 12.30 -6.31 -2.75
CA VAL A 101 11.04 -5.56 -2.70
C VAL A 101 10.00 -6.14 -3.64
N TYR A 102 8.72 -5.86 -3.40
CA TYR A 102 7.65 -6.13 -4.36
C TYR A 102 6.69 -4.95 -4.43
N SER A 103 6.54 -4.36 -5.62
CA SER A 103 5.66 -3.22 -5.83
C SER A 103 4.19 -3.62 -5.85
N ILE A 104 3.34 -2.87 -5.14
CA ILE A 104 1.92 -3.20 -4.90
C ILE A 104 0.94 -2.11 -5.33
N GLY A 105 1.43 -1.01 -5.88
CA GLY A 105 0.62 0.13 -6.34
C GLY A 105 1.43 1.42 -6.32
N ALA A 106 0.78 2.55 -6.57
CA ALA A 106 1.40 3.86 -6.60
C ALA A 106 0.69 4.89 -5.71
N ASP A 107 1.38 5.99 -5.41
CA ASP A 107 0.84 7.11 -4.63
C ASP A 107 0.06 8.14 -5.48
N GLY A 108 -0.12 7.87 -6.78
CA GLY A 108 -0.70 8.79 -7.77
C GLY A 108 0.24 9.92 -8.22
N GLY A 109 1.44 10.03 -7.64
CA GLY A 109 2.48 11.00 -7.95
C GLY A 109 3.66 10.43 -8.75
N GLY A 110 3.65 9.13 -9.04
CA GLY A 110 4.72 8.42 -9.74
C GLY A 110 5.61 7.58 -8.84
N ASN A 111 5.39 7.61 -7.51
CA ASN A 111 6.13 6.77 -6.57
C ASN A 111 5.37 5.49 -6.28
N TYR A 112 6.11 4.44 -5.92
CA TYR A 112 5.54 3.12 -5.76
C TYR A 112 5.49 2.71 -4.30
N TYR A 113 4.38 2.11 -3.89
CA TYR A 113 4.32 1.39 -2.63
C TYR A 113 4.96 0.02 -2.82
N VAL A 114 5.95 -0.30 -2.00
CA VAL A 114 6.67 -1.57 -2.05
C VAL A 114 6.61 -2.30 -0.72
N VAL A 115 6.43 -3.62 -0.77
CA VAL A 115 6.61 -4.51 0.38
C VAL A 115 8.08 -4.87 0.47
N LEU A 116 8.67 -4.75 1.66
CA LEU A 116 10.06 -5.11 1.94
C LEU A 116 10.14 -6.54 2.50
N THR A 117 11.30 -7.19 2.39
CA THR A 117 11.51 -8.56 2.92
C THR A 117 11.27 -8.72 4.42
N ASN A 118 11.26 -7.63 5.20
CA ASN A 118 10.90 -7.65 6.61
C ASN A 118 9.37 -7.58 6.87
N GLY A 119 8.55 -7.46 5.82
CA GLY A 119 7.10 -7.38 5.88
C GLY A 119 6.51 -5.97 5.99
N GLN A 120 7.35 -4.94 6.13
CA GLN A 120 6.90 -3.54 6.11
C GLN A 120 6.50 -3.10 4.71
N VAL A 121 5.70 -2.04 4.62
CA VAL A 121 5.43 -1.32 3.37
C VAL A 121 6.10 0.04 3.45
N ALA A 122 6.70 0.50 2.36
CA ALA A 122 7.29 1.82 2.24
C ALA A 122 7.06 2.37 0.83
N VAL A 123 7.36 3.65 0.64
CA VAL A 123 7.42 4.27 -0.68
C VAL A 123 8.83 4.10 -1.24
N TRP A 124 8.92 3.63 -2.48
CA TRP A 124 10.08 3.82 -3.34
C TRP A 124 9.89 5.14 -4.11
N PHE A 125 10.78 6.10 -3.87
CA PHE A 125 10.77 7.42 -4.47
C PHE A 125 11.49 7.39 -5.82
N HIS A 126 10.78 7.71 -6.91
CA HIS A 126 11.26 7.38 -8.24
C HIS A 126 12.44 8.26 -8.71
N GLU A 127 12.52 9.50 -8.23
CA GLU A 127 13.55 10.45 -8.67
C GLU A 127 14.93 10.15 -8.09
N GLU A 128 14.96 9.58 -6.88
CA GLU A 128 16.21 9.21 -6.20
C GLU A 128 16.40 7.69 -6.10
N GLU A 129 15.42 6.93 -6.59
CA GLU A 129 15.40 5.47 -6.62
C GLU A 129 15.60 4.84 -5.22
N VAL A 130 15.04 5.48 -4.19
CA VAL A 130 15.31 5.19 -2.78
C VAL A 130 14.05 4.77 -2.01
N ILE A 131 14.22 3.87 -1.04
CA ILE A 131 13.18 3.52 -0.07
C ILE A 131 13.11 4.59 1.02
N GLU A 132 11.96 5.26 1.13
CA GLU A 132 11.75 6.35 2.08
C GLU A 132 11.38 5.84 3.48
N ALA A 133 12.32 5.88 4.43
CA ALA A 133 12.11 5.35 5.78
C ALA A 133 10.94 6.00 6.53
N ASN A 134 10.68 7.28 6.31
CA ASN A 134 9.60 8.04 6.95
C ASN A 134 8.22 7.81 6.30
N THR A 135 8.11 6.88 5.35
CA THR A 135 6.84 6.51 4.71
C THR A 135 6.36 5.12 5.13
N ARG A 136 7.00 4.53 6.15
CA ARG A 136 6.77 3.13 6.51
C ARG A 136 5.42 2.88 7.14
N PHE A 137 4.92 1.69 6.87
CA PHE A 137 3.85 1.01 7.59
C PHE A 137 4.42 -0.28 8.18
N ASP A 138 3.97 -0.63 9.38
CA ASP A 138 4.44 -1.79 10.14
C ASP A 138 4.22 -3.10 9.41
N ASN A 139 3.12 -3.20 8.63
CA ASN A 139 2.81 -4.36 7.80
C ASN A 139 1.77 -4.03 6.71
N LEU A 140 1.58 -4.99 5.80
CA LEU A 140 0.64 -4.88 4.69
C LEU A 140 -0.81 -4.74 5.13
N ASP A 141 -1.25 -5.40 6.22
CA ASP A 141 -2.63 -5.29 6.69
C ASP A 141 -2.97 -3.84 7.09
N VAL A 142 -2.08 -3.20 7.84
CA VAL A 142 -2.24 -1.80 8.26
C VAL A 142 -2.17 -0.86 7.04
N PHE A 143 -1.25 -1.12 6.11
CA PHE A 143 -1.17 -0.33 4.87
C PHE A 143 -2.47 -0.41 4.07
N VAL A 144 -2.95 -1.62 3.76
CA VAL A 144 -4.17 -1.79 2.94
C VAL A 144 -5.38 -1.24 3.68
N TRP A 145 -5.51 -1.44 4.99
CA TRP A 145 -6.57 -0.82 5.79
C TRP A 145 -6.57 0.71 5.64
N SER A 146 -5.38 1.32 5.67
CA SER A 146 -5.18 2.76 5.54
C SER A 146 -5.51 3.24 4.12
N LEU A 147 -5.00 2.54 3.10
CA LEU A 147 -5.23 2.85 1.69
C LEU A 147 -6.73 2.87 1.34
N ILE A 148 -7.47 1.83 1.75
CA ILE A 148 -8.91 1.74 1.48
C ILE A 148 -9.67 2.94 2.06
N ARG A 149 -9.35 3.33 3.30
CA ARG A 149 -10.02 4.45 3.98
C ARG A 149 -9.59 5.80 3.43
N TYR A 150 -8.31 5.92 3.08
CA TYR A 150 -7.77 7.08 2.39
C TYR A 150 -8.55 7.36 1.10
N HIS A 151 -8.65 6.39 0.20
CA HIS A 151 -9.39 6.56 -1.06
C HIS A 151 -10.90 6.71 -0.84
N ALA A 152 -11.49 6.03 0.14
CA ALA A 152 -12.92 6.20 0.45
C ALA A 152 -13.24 7.63 0.93
N VAL A 153 -12.33 8.26 1.70
CA VAL A 153 -12.48 9.66 2.10
C VAL A 153 -12.28 10.60 0.90
N LEU A 154 -11.30 10.33 0.02
CA LEU A 154 -11.10 11.15 -1.17
C LEU A 154 -12.28 11.09 -2.14
N ALA A 155 -12.90 9.91 -2.27
CA ALA A 155 -14.12 9.67 -3.04
C ALA A 155 -15.40 10.22 -2.38
N GLY A 156 -15.32 10.61 -1.10
CA GLY A 156 -16.46 11.11 -0.32
C GLY A 156 -17.46 10.03 0.13
N THR A 157 -17.08 8.75 0.06
CA THR A 157 -17.90 7.61 0.54
C THR A 157 -17.67 7.30 2.02
N LEU A 158 -16.64 7.90 2.62
CA LEU A 158 -16.32 7.84 4.04
C LEU A 158 -16.01 9.25 4.57
N LEU A 159 -16.51 9.58 5.77
CA LEU A 159 -16.22 10.88 6.38
C LEU A 159 -14.87 10.83 7.11
N LEU A 160 -14.04 11.88 6.94
CA LEU A 160 -12.76 12.00 7.65
C LEU A 160 -12.93 11.84 9.18
N THR A 161 -13.99 12.42 9.75
CA THR A 161 -14.28 12.34 11.18
C THR A 161 -14.53 10.93 11.69
N GLU A 162 -14.84 9.98 10.81
CA GLU A 162 -15.04 8.56 11.17
C GLU A 162 -13.72 7.78 11.27
N VAL A 163 -12.62 8.27 10.69
CA VAL A 163 -11.35 7.53 10.61
C VAL A 163 -10.14 8.28 11.14
N GLU A 164 -10.21 9.61 11.31
CA GLU A 164 -9.06 10.43 11.71
C GLU A 164 -8.42 9.96 13.03
N ALA A 165 -9.25 9.62 14.03
CA ALA A 165 -8.75 9.13 15.31
C ALA A 165 -8.02 7.79 15.19
N ASP A 166 -8.43 6.94 14.25
CA ASP A 166 -7.83 5.64 14.01
C ASP A 166 -6.47 5.78 13.31
N PHE A 167 -6.35 6.67 12.32
CA PHE A 167 -5.06 7.00 11.71
C PHE A 167 -4.05 7.52 12.74
N LEU A 168 -4.49 8.42 13.62
CA LEU A 168 -3.66 8.95 14.71
C LEU A 168 -3.27 7.86 15.71
N ALA A 169 -4.15 6.90 15.98
CA ALA A 169 -3.90 5.82 16.92
C ALA A 169 -2.95 4.75 16.36
N LEU A 170 -3.05 4.43 15.07
CA LEU A 170 -2.14 3.50 14.38
C LEU A 170 -0.72 4.07 14.25
N ALA A 171 -0.59 5.40 14.22
CA ALA A 171 0.69 6.11 14.28
C ALA A 171 1.71 5.66 13.22
N GLN A 172 1.25 5.34 12.01
CA GLN A 172 2.10 4.90 10.90
C GLN A 172 2.75 6.12 10.24
N ASP A 173 4.07 6.11 10.06
CA ASP A 173 4.83 7.24 9.52
C ASP A 173 4.31 7.65 8.13
N GLY A 174 4.09 6.67 7.24
CA GLY A 174 3.53 6.91 5.91
C GLY A 174 2.10 7.46 5.90
N ALA A 175 1.33 7.23 6.96
CA ALA A 175 -0.01 7.77 7.09
C ALA A 175 -0.02 9.19 7.68
N LEU A 176 0.97 9.51 8.53
CA LEU A 176 1.01 10.73 9.35
C LEU A 176 2.00 11.79 8.88
N SER A 177 2.85 11.51 7.89
CA SER A 177 3.73 12.50 7.27
C SER A 177 2.98 13.80 6.96
N SER A 178 3.57 14.95 7.35
CA SER A 178 2.89 16.25 7.28
C SER A 178 2.72 16.79 5.86
N SER A 179 3.59 16.36 4.93
CA SER A 179 3.58 16.77 3.52
C SER A 179 3.01 15.70 2.59
N LEU A 180 3.22 14.42 2.90
CA LEU A 180 2.88 13.30 2.00
C LEU A 180 1.93 12.27 2.64
N GLY A 181 1.65 12.40 3.94
CA GLY A 181 0.87 11.40 4.65
C GLY A 181 -0.59 11.41 4.23
N MET A 182 -1.19 10.22 4.15
CA MET A 182 -2.60 10.02 3.82
C MET A 182 -3.53 10.93 4.63
N LEU A 183 -3.26 11.13 5.94
CA LEU A 183 -4.08 11.99 6.79
C LEU A 183 -3.98 13.48 6.44
N ALA A 184 -2.80 13.96 6.07
CA ALA A 184 -2.61 15.34 5.64
C ALA A 184 -3.40 15.62 4.35
N MET A 185 -3.36 14.68 3.41
CA MET A 185 -4.09 14.75 2.14
C MET A 185 -5.61 14.73 2.33
N MET A 186 -6.14 13.83 3.16
CA MET A 186 -7.57 13.82 3.50
C MET A 186 -8.04 15.13 4.14
N ARG A 187 -7.24 15.69 5.06
CA ARG A 187 -7.55 16.99 5.70
C ARG A 187 -7.53 18.15 4.71
N ALA A 188 -6.64 18.13 3.73
CA ALA A 188 -6.61 19.13 2.67
C ALA A 188 -7.87 19.03 1.79
N ARG A 189 -8.29 17.81 1.46
CA ARG A 189 -9.53 17.56 0.70
C ARG A 189 -10.78 18.02 1.45
N ALA A 190 -10.89 17.75 2.74
CA ALA A 190 -12.06 18.10 3.56
C ALA A 190 -12.26 19.61 3.79
N LYS A 191 -11.24 20.43 3.51
CA LYS A 191 -11.32 21.91 3.62
C LYS A 191 -11.82 22.59 2.35
N ASN A 192 -11.80 21.89 1.22
CA ASN A 192 -12.20 22.39 -0.10
C ASN A 192 -13.63 21.96 -0.42
#